data_AF-A0A4Y2SPA8-F1
#
_entry.id   AF-A0A4Y2SPA8-F1
#
_cell.length_a   1.000
_cell.length_b   1.000
_cell.length_c   1.000
_cell.angle_alpha   90.00
_cell.angle_beta   90.00
_cell.angle_gamma   90.00
#
_symmetry.space_group_name_H-M   'P 1'
#
loop_
_entity.id
_entity.type
_entity.pdbx_description
1 polymer ?
#
loop_
_entity_poly.entity_id
_entity_poly.type
_entity_poly.pdbx_seq_one_letter_code
_entity_poly.pdbx_strand_id
1 'polypeptide(L)'
;MITLSTFDASDIMSPSESEVYQINNLNLNEIHKMRRDELLKSDFKLNYLNDKDKKDMQELLLKNYKAFSKSYKTLGETSAVTQEFSLLHNFPSQTKPYSIPLMAKKYAQQEINNLLEAGIVESSSSSIVLL
;
A
#
# COMPACT_ATOMS: atom_id res chain seq x y z
N MET A 1 -19.11 26.48 -17.02
CA MET A 1 -18.10 25.99 -17.98
C MET A 1 -17.02 25.29 -17.18
N ILE A 2 -16.83 23.98 -17.36
CA ILE A 2 -15.73 23.24 -16.74
C ILE A 2 -14.59 23.24 -17.76
N THR A 3 -13.48 23.86 -17.43
CA THR A 3 -12.25 23.81 -18.24
C THR A 3 -11.54 22.51 -17.95
N LEU A 4 -11.38 21.65 -18.96
CA LEU A 4 -10.51 20.48 -18.87
C LEU A 4 -9.05 20.96 -18.90
N SER A 5 -8.37 20.90 -17.75
CA SER A 5 -6.91 21.02 -17.71
C SER A 5 -6.31 19.73 -18.27
N THR A 6 -5.47 19.86 -19.29
CA THR A 6 -4.66 18.76 -19.83
C THR A 6 -3.57 18.41 -18.83
N PHE A 7 -3.55 17.16 -18.38
CA PHE A 7 -2.49 16.60 -17.53
C PHE A 7 -1.14 16.65 -18.25
N ASP A 8 -0.16 17.36 -17.69
CA ASP A 8 1.19 17.52 -18.23
C ASP A 8 2.18 16.62 -17.45
N ALA A 9 3.23 16.11 -18.12
CA ALA A 9 4.25 15.29 -17.48
C ALA A 9 5.01 16.04 -16.36
N SER A 10 4.99 17.38 -16.39
CA SER A 10 5.51 18.25 -15.33
C SER A 10 4.64 18.29 -14.05
N ASP A 11 3.38 17.85 -14.13
CA ASP A 11 2.51 17.65 -12.95
C ASP A 11 2.88 16.38 -12.18
N ILE A 12 3.70 15.50 -12.76
CA ILE A 12 4.24 14.32 -12.09
C ILE A 12 5.38 14.78 -11.18
N MET A 13 5.01 15.14 -9.95
CA MET A 13 5.99 15.43 -8.90
C MET A 13 6.91 14.23 -8.75
N SER A 14 8.19 14.40 -9.09
CA SER A 14 9.19 13.36 -8.88
C SER A 14 9.31 13.15 -7.38
N PRO A 15 9.07 11.93 -6.86
CA PRO A 15 9.16 11.69 -5.43
C PRO A 15 10.57 12.04 -4.98
N SER A 16 10.71 12.95 -4.02
CA SER A 16 12.03 13.23 -3.45
C SER A 16 12.56 11.95 -2.80
N GLU A 17 13.87 11.73 -2.85
CA GLU A 17 14.49 10.50 -2.33
C GLU A 17 14.22 10.28 -0.82
N SER A 18 13.74 11.33 -0.13
CA SER A 18 13.47 11.40 1.31
C SER A 18 12.01 11.17 1.73
N GLU A 19 11.04 11.06 0.81
CA GLU A 19 9.61 11.15 1.17
C GLU A 19 8.85 9.82 1.31
N VAL A 20 9.49 8.69 1.02
CA VAL A 20 8.90 7.38 1.32
C VAL A 20 9.30 6.99 2.74
N TYR A 21 8.61 7.58 3.71
CA TYR A 21 8.52 6.99 5.04
C TYR A 21 7.83 5.63 4.91
N GLN A 22 8.13 4.70 5.81
CA GLN A 22 7.60 3.35 5.75
C GLN A 22 6.85 3.05 7.03
N ILE A 23 5.69 2.43 6.86
CA ILE A 23 4.82 1.98 7.94
C ILE A 23 5.56 0.95 8.83
N ASN A 24 6.59 0.30 8.26
CA ASN A 24 7.50 -0.62 8.92
C ASN A 24 8.77 0.07 9.42
N ASN A 25 9.38 -0.47 10.47
CA ASN A 25 10.72 -0.09 10.96
C ASN A 25 11.87 -0.43 9.98
N LEU A 26 11.57 -0.72 8.71
CA LEU A 26 12.56 -1.06 7.68
C LEU A 26 13.09 0.21 7.02
N ASN A 27 14.31 0.16 6.53
CA ASN A 27 14.87 1.27 5.79
C ASN A 27 14.51 1.22 4.29
N LEU A 28 14.59 2.36 3.62
CA LEU A 28 14.24 2.49 2.20
C LEU A 28 15.02 1.54 1.27
N ASN A 29 16.29 1.29 1.58
CA ASN A 29 17.14 0.39 0.78
C ASN A 29 16.78 -1.08 0.96
N GLU A 30 16.40 -1.48 2.18
CA GLU A 30 15.89 -2.82 2.49
C GLU A 30 14.61 -3.10 1.72
N ILE A 31 13.68 -2.14 1.68
CA ILE A 31 12.46 -2.29 0.88
C ILE A 31 12.75 -2.33 -0.60
N HIS A 32 13.63 -1.49 -1.12
CA HIS A 32 14.02 -1.58 -2.53
C HIS A 32 14.59 -2.96 -2.87
N LYS A 33 15.41 -3.53 -1.98
CA LYS A 33 15.92 -4.89 -2.12
C LYS A 33 14.79 -5.92 -2.06
N MET A 34 13.90 -5.84 -1.08
CA MET A 34 12.77 -6.77 -0.95
C MET A 34 11.82 -6.70 -2.15
N ARG A 35 11.50 -5.50 -2.67
CA ARG A 35 10.69 -5.29 -3.88
C ARG A 35 11.35 -5.92 -5.11
N ARG A 36 12.69 -5.87 -5.20
CA ARG A 36 13.42 -6.58 -6.26
C ARG A 36 13.32 -8.09 -6.12
N ASP A 37 13.51 -8.58 -4.91
CA ASP A 37 13.59 -10.01 -4.62
C ASP A 37 12.21 -10.69 -4.75
N GLU A 38 11.12 -9.99 -4.41
CA GLU A 38 9.75 -10.53 -4.49
C GLU A 38 9.12 -10.48 -5.90
N LEU A 39 9.66 -9.66 -6.80
CA LEU A 39 9.11 -9.41 -8.13
C LEU A 39 9.69 -10.35 -9.17
N LEU A 40 8.85 -11.26 -9.67
CA LEU A 40 9.23 -12.29 -10.64
C LEU A 40 8.68 -11.97 -12.03
N LYS A 41 9.38 -12.41 -13.08
CA LYS A 41 8.90 -12.29 -14.47
C LYS A 41 7.52 -12.93 -14.69
N SER A 42 7.21 -13.98 -13.92
CA SER A 42 5.94 -14.71 -13.96
C SER A 42 4.77 -13.94 -13.34
N ASP A 43 5.04 -12.90 -12.55
CA ASP A 43 3.99 -12.08 -11.94
C ASP A 43 3.27 -11.23 -12.99
N PHE A 44 3.94 -10.97 -14.12
CA PHE A 44 3.37 -10.23 -15.24
C PHE A 44 2.71 -11.17 -16.24
N LYS A 45 1.39 -11.09 -16.33
CA LYS A 45 0.60 -11.79 -17.35
C LYS A 45 0.80 -11.09 -18.70
N LEU A 46 1.77 -11.52 -19.48
CA LEU A 46 2.16 -10.93 -20.78
C LEU A 46 2.05 -11.93 -21.94
N ASN A 47 1.19 -12.94 -21.81
CA ASN A 47 1.00 -14.01 -22.78
C ASN A 47 0.29 -13.57 -24.08
N TYR A 48 -0.30 -12.38 -24.10
CA TYR A 48 -0.96 -11.79 -25.26
C TYR A 48 -0.01 -10.96 -26.14
N LEU A 49 1.23 -10.73 -25.70
CA LEU A 49 2.24 -10.00 -26.47
C LEU A 49 3.09 -10.95 -27.29
N ASN A 50 3.65 -10.43 -28.40
CA ASN A 50 4.68 -11.15 -29.15
C ASN A 50 5.98 -11.25 -28.30
N ASP A 51 6.87 -12.20 -28.65
CA ASP A 51 8.05 -12.49 -27.82
C ASP A 51 8.99 -11.31 -27.63
N LYS A 52 9.10 -10.44 -28.64
CA LYS A 52 9.92 -9.22 -28.58
C LYS A 52 9.34 -8.22 -27.59
N ASP A 53 8.09 -7.83 -27.79
CA ASP A 53 7.41 -6.84 -26.96
C ASP A 53 7.24 -7.35 -25.52
N LYS A 54 7.00 -8.65 -25.35
CA LYS A 54 6.97 -9.31 -24.05
C LYS A 54 8.29 -9.15 -23.31
N LYS A 55 9.43 -9.39 -23.98
CA LYS A 55 10.75 -9.24 -23.37
C LYS A 55 11.02 -7.77 -23.00
N ASP A 56 10.76 -6.85 -23.92
CA ASP A 56 11.00 -5.42 -23.72
C ASP A 56 10.14 -4.88 -22.55
N MET A 57 8.86 -5.30 -22.46
CA MET A 57 7.97 -4.97 -21.35
C MET A 57 8.46 -5.56 -20.02
N GLN A 58 8.90 -6.83 -20.00
CA GLN A 58 9.44 -7.44 -18.79
C GLN A 58 10.67 -6.69 -18.27
N GLU A 59 11.59 -6.30 -19.16
CA GLU A 59 12.78 -5.53 -18.78
C GLU A 59 12.39 -4.15 -18.22
N LEU A 60 11.43 -3.47 -18.85
CA LEU A 60 10.93 -2.18 -18.38
C LEU A 60 10.28 -2.28 -16.99
N LEU A 61 9.43 -3.27 -16.76
CA LEU A 61 8.74 -3.46 -15.48
C LEU A 61 9.72 -3.81 -14.35
N LEU A 62 10.68 -4.70 -14.61
CA LEU A 62 11.71 -5.07 -13.62
C LEU A 62 12.69 -3.92 -13.35
N LYS A 63 12.98 -3.08 -14.36
CA LYS A 63 13.78 -1.86 -14.16
C LYS A 63 13.10 -0.89 -13.20
N ASN A 64 11.76 -0.82 -13.24
CA ASN A 64 10.92 0.06 -12.41
C ASN A 64 10.33 -0.64 -11.19
N TYR A 65 10.98 -1.70 -10.69
CA TYR A 65 10.56 -2.47 -9.51
C TYR A 65 10.14 -1.63 -8.29
N LYS A 66 10.70 -0.42 -8.12
CA LYS A 66 10.41 0.46 -6.99
C LYS A 66 8.93 0.86 -6.93
N ALA A 67 8.23 0.86 -8.07
CA ALA A 67 6.82 1.19 -8.18
C ALA A 67 5.88 0.01 -7.83
N PHE A 68 6.41 -1.19 -7.59
CA PHE A 68 5.63 -2.38 -7.31
C PHE A 68 5.80 -2.81 -5.85
N SER A 69 4.74 -3.40 -5.30
CA SER A 69 4.71 -4.02 -3.97
C SER A 69 3.86 -5.27 -4.08
N LYS A 70 4.39 -6.41 -3.65
CA LYS A 70 3.66 -7.70 -3.67
C LYS A 70 3.22 -8.14 -2.28
N SER A 71 3.85 -7.59 -1.24
CA SER A 71 3.55 -7.89 0.15
C SER A 71 3.26 -6.61 0.93
N TYR A 72 2.57 -6.75 2.07
CA TYR A 72 2.35 -5.63 2.99
C TYR A 72 3.65 -5.07 3.57
N LYS A 73 4.71 -5.89 3.62
CA LYS A 73 6.04 -5.49 4.12
C LYS A 73 6.68 -4.41 3.26
N THR A 74 6.39 -4.42 1.96
CA THR A 74 6.96 -3.52 0.96
C THR A 74 6.02 -2.39 0.56
N LEU A 75 4.89 -2.21 1.27
CA LEU A 75 3.90 -1.19 0.96
C LEU A 75 4.51 0.22 1.01
N GLY A 76 4.06 1.11 0.13
CA GLY A 76 4.49 2.51 0.14
C GLY A 76 3.75 3.32 1.20
N GLU A 77 4.41 4.34 1.73
CA GLU A 77 3.79 5.41 2.51
C GLU A 77 4.19 6.77 1.94
N THR A 78 3.40 7.79 2.28
CA THR A 78 3.67 9.20 1.99
C THR A 78 3.44 10.03 3.25
N SER A 79 4.39 10.91 3.56
CA SER A 79 4.23 11.94 4.60
C SER A 79 3.84 13.30 4.03
N ALA A 80 3.58 13.38 2.71
CA ALA A 80 3.27 14.64 2.04
C ALA A 80 1.96 15.28 2.55
N VAL A 81 1.06 14.44 3.09
CA VAL A 81 -0.22 14.88 3.66
C VAL A 81 -0.44 14.14 4.98
N THR A 82 -0.58 14.89 6.07
CA THR A 82 -1.15 14.37 7.32
C THR A 82 -2.66 14.53 7.26
N GLN A 83 -3.40 13.42 7.36
CA GLN A 83 -4.87 13.47 7.32
C GLN A 83 -5.41 13.92 8.68
N GLU A 84 -6.20 14.99 8.67
CA GLU A 84 -6.95 15.45 9.83
C GLU A 84 -8.45 15.26 9.58
N PHE A 85 -9.15 14.66 10.54
CA PHE A 85 -10.59 14.43 10.46
C PHE A 85 -11.32 15.43 11.34
N SER A 86 -12.09 16.33 10.72
CA SER A 86 -12.97 17.25 11.46
C SER A 86 -14.26 16.54 11.86
N LEU A 87 -14.54 16.46 13.16
CA LEU A 87 -15.73 15.83 13.69
C LEU A 87 -16.92 16.81 13.72
N LEU A 88 -18.12 16.31 13.42
CA LEU A 88 -19.36 17.06 13.63
C LEU A 88 -19.68 17.22 15.12
N HIS A 89 -19.35 16.20 15.91
CA HIS A 89 -19.61 16.14 17.34
C HIS A 89 -18.46 15.46 18.09
N ASN A 90 -18.17 15.92 19.30
CA ASN A 90 -17.03 15.47 20.10
C ASN A 90 -17.40 14.40 21.17
N PHE A 91 -18.50 13.67 20.96
CA PHE A 91 -18.85 12.56 21.86
C PHE A 91 -18.41 11.21 21.24
N PRO A 92 -17.64 10.39 21.98
CA PRO A 92 -17.22 9.09 21.49
C PRO A 92 -18.40 8.13 21.44
N SER A 93 -18.46 7.30 20.38
CA SER A 93 -19.44 6.23 20.25
C SER A 93 -18.75 4.88 20.38
N GLN A 94 -19.26 4.05 21.29
CA GLN A 94 -18.78 2.69 21.48
C GLN A 94 -19.88 1.72 21.11
N THR A 95 -19.60 0.87 20.13
CA THR A 95 -20.50 -0.21 19.73
C THR A 95 -19.91 -1.56 20.14
N LYS A 96 -20.79 -2.55 20.39
CA LYS A 96 -20.34 -3.92 20.63
C LYS A 96 -19.95 -4.55 19.28
N PRO A 97 -18.73 -5.10 19.14
CA PRO A 97 -18.33 -5.78 17.90
C PRO A 97 -19.25 -6.95 17.57
N TYR A 98 -19.53 -7.14 16.29
CA TYR A 98 -20.25 -8.32 15.81
C TYR A 98 -19.40 -9.59 16.00
N SER A 99 -20.09 -10.71 16.23
CA SER A 99 -19.41 -12.00 16.33
C SER A 99 -18.91 -12.45 14.96
N ILE A 100 -17.61 -12.74 14.87
CA ILE A 100 -16.99 -13.27 13.65
C ILE A 100 -17.41 -14.75 13.49
N PRO A 101 -17.95 -15.15 12.32
CA PRO A 101 -18.25 -16.55 12.05
C PRO A 101 -17.03 -17.47 12.23
N LEU A 102 -17.23 -18.67 12.78
CA LEU A 102 -16.13 -19.59 13.09
C LEU A 102 -15.25 -19.91 11.88
N MET A 103 -15.86 -20.05 10.70
CA MET A 103 -15.15 -20.33 9.45
C MET A 103 -14.25 -19.16 9.01
N ALA A 104 -14.63 -17.92 9.33
CA ALA A 104 -13.89 -16.72 8.98
C ALA A 104 -12.81 -16.36 10.01
N LYS A 105 -12.91 -16.89 11.24
CA LYS A 105 -12.02 -16.52 12.36
C LYS A 105 -10.53 -16.71 12.03
N LYS A 106 -10.17 -17.83 11.39
CA LYS A 106 -8.78 -18.12 11.03
C LYS A 106 -8.23 -17.14 10.00
N TYR A 107 -9.03 -16.82 8.98
CA TYR A 107 -8.66 -15.87 7.94
C TYR A 107 -8.53 -14.45 8.49
N ALA A 108 -9.50 -14.01 9.28
CA ALA A 108 -9.46 -12.69 9.92
C ALA A 108 -8.23 -12.55 10.84
N GLN A 109 -7.91 -13.59 11.61
CA GLN A 109 -6.71 -13.57 12.46
C GLN A 109 -5.42 -13.49 11.65
N GLN A 110 -5.31 -14.27 10.57
CA GLN A 110 -4.14 -14.21 9.69
C GLN A 110 -3.97 -12.83 9.06
N GLU A 111 -5.06 -12.23 8.59
CA GLU A 111 -5.00 -10.92 7.95
C GLU A 111 -4.66 -9.79 8.93
N ILE A 112 -5.25 -9.82 10.14
CA ILE A 112 -4.88 -8.88 11.21
C ILE A 112 -3.39 -9.02 11.56
N ASN A 113 -2.87 -10.24 11.66
CA ASN A 113 -1.44 -10.46 11.92
C ASN A 113 -0.56 -9.90 10.79
N ASN A 114 -0.96 -10.06 9.53
CA ASN A 114 -0.23 -9.49 8.39
C ASN A 114 -0.16 -7.96 8.48
N LEU A 115 -1.27 -7.31 8.86
CA LEU A 115 -1.35 -5.86 9.02
C LEU A 115 -0.55 -5.37 10.23
N LEU A 116 -0.56 -6.11 11.35
CA LEU A 116 0.23 -5.82 12.54
C LEU A 116 1.73 -5.94 12.25
N GLU A 117 2.16 -7.00 11.58
CA GLU A 117 3.56 -7.18 11.16
C GLU A 117 4.01 -6.09 10.20
N ALA A 118 3.08 -5.55 9.40
CA ALA A 118 3.33 -4.47 8.46
C ALA A 118 3.22 -3.05 9.08
N GLY A 119 2.95 -2.95 10.39
CA GLY A 119 2.77 -1.68 11.11
C GLY A 119 1.53 -0.88 10.71
N ILE A 120 0.67 -1.41 9.83
CA ILE A 120 -0.51 -0.70 9.28
C ILE A 120 -1.58 -0.53 10.36
N VAL A 121 -1.68 -1.50 11.27
CA VAL A 121 -2.55 -1.42 12.44
C VAL A 121 -1.71 -1.62 13.69
N GLU A 122 -2.15 -1.00 14.78
CA GLU A 122 -1.50 -1.11 16.09
C GLU A 122 -2.54 -1.27 17.20
N SER A 123 -2.11 -1.83 18.33
CA SER A 123 -2.94 -1.87 19.51
C SER A 123 -3.09 -0.47 20.10
N SER A 124 -4.32 -0.03 20.35
CA SER A 124 -4.62 1.25 21.00
C SER A 124 -5.71 1.10 22.06
N SER A 125 -5.74 2.04 23.00
CA SER A 125 -6.89 2.21 23.90
C SER A 125 -7.69 3.43 23.46
N SER A 126 -8.80 3.20 22.77
CA SER A 126 -9.69 4.26 22.28
C SER A 126 -11.07 4.17 22.94
N SER A 127 -11.66 5.33 23.21
CA SER A 127 -13.06 5.44 23.63
C SER A 127 -14.04 5.20 22.47
N ILE A 128 -13.54 5.03 21.24
CA ILE A 128 -14.31 4.83 20.02
C ILE A 128 -14.16 3.38 19.54
N VAL A 129 -15.28 2.74 19.22
CA VAL A 129 -15.31 1.45 18.52
C VAL A 129 -16.26 1.58 17.32
N LEU A 130 -15.68 1.69 16.13
CA LEU A 130 -16.41 1.75 14.86
C LEU A 130 -16.76 0.33 14.38
N LEU A 131 -17.91 0.21 13.70
CA LEU A 131 -18.45 -1.04 13.15
C LEU A 131 -17.71 -1.49 11.88
#